data_AF-A0A0D9RWH2-F1
#
_entry.id   AF-A0A0D9RWH2-F1
#
_cell.length_a   1.000
_cell.length_b   1.000
_cell.length_c   1.000
_cell.angle_alpha   90.00
_cell.angle_beta   90.00
_cell.angle_gamma   90.00
#
_symmetry.space_group_name_H-M   'P 1'
#
loop_
_entity.id
_entity.type
_entity.pdbx_description
1 polymer ?
#
loop_
_entity_poly.entity_id
_entity_poly.type
_entity_poly.pdbx_seq_one_letter_code
_entity_poly.pdbx_strand_id
1 'polypeptide(L)'
;MLGEKMFTVLTRQPCEQAGLKALYRTPTIIALVVLLVSIVVLVSITVIQIHKQEVLPPGLKYGIVLDAGSSRTTVYVYQWPAEKENNTGVVSQTFKCSVKGSGISSYGNNPQDVPKAFEDCMQKVKGQVPFHLHGSTPIHLGATAGMRLLRLQNETAANEVLESIRSYFKSQPFDFRGAQIISGQEEGVYGWITANYLMGNFLEKSLWHMWVHPHGVETTGALDLGGASTQISFVAGEKVDLNTSDIMQVSLYGYVYTLYTHSFQCYGRNEAEKKFLAMLLQNSPTKNHLTNPCYPRDYSINFTMGHVFDSLCTVDQRPESYNPSDIITFEGTGDPSLCKEKVASLFDFKACHDQETCSFDGVYQPKIKGPFVAFAGFYYTASALNLSGSFSLDTFNSSTWNFCSQNWSQLPLLLPKFDEVYARSYCFSANYIYHLFVNGYKFTEETWPHIHFEKEVGNSSIAWSLGYMLSLTNQIPAESPLIRLPIEPPVFVGTLAFFTAAALLCLAFLAYLCSASRKKRRSEHAFDHAVDSD
;
A
#
# COMPACT_ATOMS: atom_id res chain seq x y z
N MET A 1 -106.62 -11.81 -88.73
CA MET A 1 -105.98 -13.11 -89.03
C MET A 1 -104.71 -13.22 -88.18
N LEU A 2 -104.47 -14.42 -87.64
CA LEU A 2 -103.34 -14.85 -86.79
C LEU A 2 -101.97 -14.50 -87.40
N GLY A 3 -100.81 -14.49 -86.73
CA GLY A 3 -100.27 -14.85 -85.39
C GLY A 3 -98.85 -14.24 -85.34
N GLU A 4 -98.13 -14.08 -84.23
CA GLU A 4 -97.40 -15.07 -83.42
C GLU A 4 -96.76 -14.35 -82.20
N LYS A 5 -96.45 -15.09 -81.14
CA LYS A 5 -95.90 -14.62 -79.85
C LYS A 5 -94.37 -14.55 -79.84
N MET A 6 -93.78 -13.66 -79.03
CA MET A 6 -92.48 -13.89 -78.40
C MET A 6 -92.33 -13.12 -77.07
N PHE A 7 -91.87 -13.81 -76.02
CA PHE A 7 -91.59 -13.30 -74.68
C PHE A 7 -90.08 -13.01 -74.55
N THR A 8 -89.70 -11.92 -73.89
CA THR A 8 -88.30 -11.58 -73.56
C THR A 8 -88.11 -11.54 -72.03
N VAL A 9 -87.12 -12.27 -71.53
CA VAL A 9 -86.73 -12.36 -70.11
C VAL A 9 -85.48 -11.51 -69.86
N LEU A 10 -85.51 -10.67 -68.83
CA LEU A 10 -84.38 -9.87 -68.34
C LEU A 10 -83.59 -10.66 -67.29
N THR A 11 -82.31 -10.94 -67.56
CA THR A 11 -81.38 -11.58 -66.61
C THR A 11 -80.70 -10.56 -65.69
N ARG A 12 -80.77 -10.82 -64.38
CA ARG A 12 -80.01 -10.15 -63.30
C ARG A 12 -78.62 -10.81 -63.14
N GLN A 13 -77.58 -9.99 -63.08
CA GLN A 13 -76.21 -10.38 -62.67
C GLN A 13 -76.12 -10.48 -61.12
N PRO A 14 -75.42 -11.46 -60.52
CA PRO A 14 -75.17 -11.48 -59.08
C PRO A 14 -73.87 -10.77 -58.69
N CYS A 15 -73.98 -9.83 -57.75
CA CYS A 15 -72.88 -9.26 -56.95
C CYS A 15 -72.60 -10.19 -55.75
N GLU A 16 -71.60 -11.08 -55.81
CA GLU A 16 -71.30 -11.92 -54.63
C GLU A 16 -69.83 -12.38 -54.47
N GLN A 17 -68.84 -11.66 -55.01
CA GLN A 17 -67.42 -12.05 -54.87
C GLN A 17 -66.51 -11.08 -54.10
N ALA A 18 -66.99 -9.90 -53.68
CA ALA A 18 -66.15 -8.90 -53.02
C ALA A 18 -66.05 -9.03 -51.49
N GLY A 19 -67.06 -9.61 -50.82
CA GLY A 19 -67.16 -9.61 -49.34
C GLY A 19 -66.24 -10.61 -48.61
N LEU A 20 -65.91 -11.75 -49.22
CA LEU A 20 -65.25 -12.86 -48.50
C LEU A 20 -63.72 -12.74 -48.41
N LYS A 21 -63.06 -12.03 -49.35
CA LYS A 21 -61.62 -11.72 -49.28
C LYS A 21 -61.27 -10.75 -48.14
N ALA A 22 -62.26 -10.00 -47.62
CA ALA A 22 -62.08 -9.06 -46.51
C ALA A 22 -61.99 -9.77 -45.15
N LEU A 23 -62.67 -10.90 -44.94
CA LEU A 23 -62.77 -11.58 -43.63
C LEU A 23 -61.46 -12.20 -43.12
N TYR A 24 -60.56 -12.64 -44.00
CA TYR A 24 -59.26 -13.23 -43.61
C TYR A 24 -58.12 -12.21 -43.51
N ARG A 25 -58.26 -11.02 -44.13
CA ARG A 25 -57.20 -10.00 -44.20
C ARG A 25 -56.99 -9.29 -42.87
N THR A 26 -58.05 -8.83 -42.22
CA THR A 26 -57.99 -8.07 -40.96
C THR A 26 -57.32 -8.84 -39.81
N PRO A 27 -57.71 -10.09 -39.48
CA PRO A 27 -57.07 -10.84 -38.40
C PRO A 27 -55.61 -11.23 -38.71
N THR A 28 -55.25 -11.40 -39.98
CA THR A 28 -53.86 -11.67 -40.40
C THR A 28 -52.99 -10.42 -40.23
N ILE A 29 -53.51 -9.25 -40.59
CA ILE A 29 -52.83 -7.96 -40.39
C ILE A 29 -52.62 -7.70 -38.90
N ILE A 30 -53.65 -7.93 -38.06
CA ILE A 30 -53.54 -7.76 -36.60
C ILE A 30 -52.45 -8.70 -36.03
N ALA A 31 -52.44 -9.98 -36.41
CA ALA A 31 -51.43 -10.92 -35.93
C ALA A 31 -50.00 -10.55 -36.37
N LEU A 32 -49.83 -10.05 -37.60
CA LEU A 32 -48.54 -9.56 -38.09
C LEU A 32 -48.07 -8.30 -37.36
N VAL A 33 -48.98 -7.36 -37.09
CA VAL A 33 -48.67 -6.13 -36.32
C VAL A 33 -48.27 -6.49 -34.89
N VAL A 34 -49.02 -7.35 -34.22
CA VAL A 34 -48.70 -7.79 -32.84
C VAL A 34 -47.38 -8.56 -32.81
N LEU A 35 -47.11 -9.42 -33.79
CA LEU A 35 -45.83 -10.12 -33.91
C LEU A 35 -44.67 -9.13 -34.09
N LEU A 36 -44.82 -8.14 -34.98
CA LEU A 36 -43.79 -7.14 -35.25
C LEU A 36 -43.53 -6.26 -34.02
N VAL A 37 -44.58 -5.79 -33.35
CA VAL A 37 -44.45 -5.04 -32.08
C VAL A 37 -43.77 -5.90 -31.02
N SER A 38 -44.14 -7.18 -30.90
CA SER A 38 -43.53 -8.08 -29.92
C SER A 38 -42.03 -8.25 -30.18
N ILE A 39 -41.62 -8.44 -31.43
CA ILE A 39 -40.20 -8.53 -31.81
C ILE A 39 -39.47 -7.22 -31.52
N VAL A 40 -40.07 -6.08 -31.90
CA VAL A 40 -39.47 -4.76 -31.65
C VAL A 40 -39.28 -4.52 -30.16
N VAL A 41 -40.28 -4.84 -29.33
CA VAL A 41 -40.17 -4.71 -27.87
C VAL A 41 -39.09 -5.64 -27.32
N LEU A 42 -39.08 -6.93 -27.70
CA LEU A 42 -38.07 -7.90 -27.25
C LEU A 42 -36.65 -7.43 -27.60
N VAL A 43 -36.42 -6.99 -28.83
CA VAL A 43 -35.11 -6.48 -29.27
C VAL A 43 -34.76 -5.20 -28.49
N SER A 44 -35.69 -4.26 -28.39
CA SER A 44 -35.45 -2.97 -27.72
C SER A 44 -35.12 -3.15 -26.24
N ILE A 45 -35.92 -3.93 -25.48
CA ILE A 45 -35.66 -4.16 -24.06
C ILE A 45 -34.35 -4.90 -23.84
N THR A 46 -33.99 -5.85 -24.71
CA THR A 46 -32.74 -6.61 -24.61
C THR A 46 -31.54 -5.72 -24.90
N VAL A 47 -31.62 -4.89 -25.95
CA VAL A 47 -30.58 -3.91 -26.29
C VAL A 47 -30.40 -2.91 -25.16
N ILE A 48 -31.49 -2.38 -24.60
CA ILE A 48 -31.45 -1.45 -23.45
C ILE A 48 -30.83 -2.14 -22.24
N GLN A 49 -31.27 -3.35 -21.89
CA GLN A 49 -30.76 -4.09 -20.72
C GLN A 49 -29.25 -4.37 -20.80
N ILE A 50 -28.71 -4.59 -22.01
CA ILE A 50 -27.29 -4.86 -22.24
C ILE A 50 -26.47 -3.56 -22.34
N HIS A 51 -26.91 -2.59 -23.13
CA HIS A 51 -26.08 -1.42 -23.48
C HIS A 51 -26.27 -0.21 -22.54
N LYS A 52 -27.27 -0.24 -21.65
CA LYS A 52 -27.57 0.84 -20.70
C LYS A 52 -27.39 0.41 -19.24
N GLN A 53 -26.63 -0.65 -18.98
CA GLN A 53 -26.19 -0.94 -17.61
C GLN A 53 -25.32 0.19 -17.08
N GLU A 54 -25.61 0.64 -15.87
CA GLU A 54 -24.72 1.52 -15.11
C GLU A 54 -23.83 0.65 -14.22
N VAL A 55 -22.51 0.81 -14.36
CA VAL A 55 -21.54 0.19 -13.46
C VAL A 55 -21.21 1.23 -12.39
N LEU A 56 -21.69 1.01 -11.18
CA LEU A 56 -21.40 1.86 -10.03
C LEU A 56 -20.16 1.30 -9.33
N PRO A 57 -19.08 2.12 -9.18
CA PRO A 57 -17.92 1.68 -8.43
C PRO A 57 -18.33 1.42 -6.96
N PRO A 58 -17.81 0.38 -6.31
CA PRO A 58 -18.05 0.07 -4.90
C PRO A 58 -17.51 1.16 -3.95
N GLY A 59 -16.77 2.13 -4.47
CA GLY A 59 -16.30 3.30 -3.74
C GLY A 59 -14.88 3.13 -3.21
N LEU A 60 -14.55 3.90 -2.17
CA LEU A 60 -13.24 3.86 -1.54
C LEU A 60 -13.30 3.11 -0.20
N LYS A 61 -12.25 2.36 0.08
CA LYS A 61 -11.93 1.83 1.41
C LYS A 61 -10.82 2.66 2.03
N TYR A 62 -10.78 2.65 3.36
CA TYR A 62 -9.77 3.35 4.15
C TYR A 62 -9.05 2.37 5.08
N GLY A 63 -7.86 2.73 5.51
CA GLY A 63 -7.11 2.00 6.52
C GLY A 63 -6.18 2.93 7.28
N ILE A 64 -5.98 2.65 8.56
CA ILE A 64 -5.19 3.48 9.48
C ILE A 64 -4.05 2.63 10.03
N VAL A 65 -2.82 3.13 9.91
CA VAL A 65 -1.64 2.49 10.50
C VAL A 65 -0.94 3.47 11.42
N LEU A 66 -0.71 3.04 12.66
CA LEU A 66 0.15 3.73 13.60
C LEU A 66 1.53 3.07 13.56
N ASP A 67 2.50 3.82 13.07
CA ASP A 67 3.91 3.48 13.13
C ASP A 67 4.48 3.98 14.46
N ALA A 68 4.62 3.06 15.42
CA ALA A 68 5.13 3.34 16.75
C ALA A 68 6.64 3.05 16.83
N GLY A 69 7.42 3.94 16.21
CA GLY A 69 8.88 3.93 16.25
C GLY A 69 9.46 4.29 17.63
N SER A 70 10.76 4.05 17.82
CA SER A 70 11.44 4.29 19.11
C SER A 70 11.45 5.78 19.52
N SER A 71 11.54 6.69 18.55
CA SER A 71 11.64 8.13 18.82
C SER A 71 10.30 8.85 18.77
N ARG A 72 9.32 8.33 18.01
CA ARG A 72 8.03 8.98 17.77
C ARG A 72 7.02 7.96 17.26
N THR A 73 5.74 8.29 17.41
CA THR A 73 4.65 7.60 16.72
C THR A 73 4.09 8.46 15.60
N THR A 74 3.81 7.88 14.43
CA THR A 74 3.14 8.58 13.32
C THR A 74 1.89 7.81 12.91
N VAL A 75 0.76 8.52 12.80
CA VAL A 75 -0.50 7.97 12.32
C VAL A 75 -0.64 8.27 10.84
N TYR A 76 -0.87 7.24 10.03
CA TYR A 76 -1.12 7.35 8.60
C TYR A 76 -2.55 6.92 8.28
N VAL A 77 -3.23 7.69 7.43
CA VAL A 77 -4.50 7.30 6.82
C VAL A 77 -4.26 7.03 5.35
N TYR A 78 -4.72 5.87 4.92
CA TYR A 78 -4.64 5.38 3.57
C TYR A 78 -6.04 5.19 3.00
N GLN A 79 -6.17 5.31 1.68
CA GLN A 79 -7.37 4.94 0.95
C GLN A 79 -7.03 4.18 -0.34
N TRP A 80 -7.94 3.33 -0.79
CA TRP A 80 -7.85 2.62 -2.07
C TRP A 80 -9.25 2.39 -2.65
N PRO A 81 -9.41 2.24 -3.97
CA PRO A 81 -10.65 1.73 -4.56
C PRO A 81 -11.04 0.39 -3.93
N ALA A 82 -12.32 0.11 -3.74
CA ALA A 82 -12.76 -1.15 -3.17
C ALA A 82 -12.50 -2.35 -4.11
N GLU A 83 -12.39 -2.08 -5.42
CA GLU A 83 -11.81 -2.98 -6.42
C GLU A 83 -10.29 -3.16 -6.19
N LYS A 84 -9.74 -4.26 -6.69
CA LYS A 84 -8.34 -4.61 -6.48
C LYS A 84 -7.71 -5.18 -7.72
N GLU A 85 -6.40 -4.98 -7.82
CA GLU A 85 -5.56 -5.56 -8.85
C GLU A 85 -4.93 -6.84 -8.30
N ASN A 86 -5.32 -8.00 -8.83
CA ASN A 86 -4.82 -9.31 -8.38
C ASN A 86 -4.85 -9.47 -6.84
N ASN A 87 -5.99 -9.11 -6.23
CA ASN A 87 -6.25 -9.11 -4.77
C ASN A 87 -5.52 -8.05 -3.95
N THR A 88 -4.61 -7.27 -4.51
CA THR A 88 -3.91 -6.17 -3.81
C THR A 88 -4.54 -4.82 -4.17
N GLY A 89 -4.75 -3.97 -3.18
CA GLY A 89 -5.28 -2.62 -3.39
C GLY A 89 -4.27 -1.67 -4.01
N VAL A 90 -4.72 -0.68 -4.77
CA VAL A 90 -3.89 0.45 -5.21
C VAL A 90 -4.06 1.58 -4.20
N VAL A 91 -3.14 1.61 -3.22
CA VAL A 91 -3.24 2.42 -2.00
C VAL A 91 -2.64 3.82 -2.18
N SER A 92 -3.29 4.82 -1.62
CA SER A 92 -2.80 6.21 -1.57
C SER A 92 -2.83 6.74 -0.14
N GLN A 93 -1.77 7.46 0.26
CA GLN A 93 -1.72 8.14 1.55
C GLN A 93 -2.54 9.43 1.46
N THR A 94 -3.52 9.60 2.34
CA THR A 94 -4.38 10.80 2.36
C THR A 94 -4.03 11.74 3.50
N PHE A 95 -3.52 11.20 4.61
CA PHE A 95 -3.21 11.99 5.80
C PHE A 95 -2.07 11.38 6.60
N LYS A 96 -1.30 12.25 7.27
CA LYS A 96 -0.28 11.87 8.25
C LYS A 96 -0.33 12.80 9.46
N CYS A 97 -0.16 12.25 10.66
CA CYS A 97 -0.07 13.00 11.91
C CYS A 97 1.04 12.47 12.80
N SER A 98 2.02 13.31 13.13
CA SER A 98 3.04 12.97 14.12
C SER A 98 2.49 13.18 15.53
N VAL A 99 2.43 12.09 16.30
CA VAL A 99 2.04 12.10 17.70
C VAL A 99 3.08 12.91 18.50
N LYS A 100 2.61 13.79 19.38
CA LYS A 100 3.49 14.60 20.22
C LYS A 100 4.12 13.73 21.31
N GLY A 101 5.39 14.00 21.60
CA GLY A 101 6.16 13.26 22.61
C GLY A 101 7.03 12.16 22.00
N SER A 102 7.59 11.35 22.89
CA SER A 102 8.50 10.25 22.55
C SER A 102 7.75 9.02 22.01
N GLY A 103 8.51 8.03 21.52
CA GLY A 103 7.95 6.74 21.12
C GLY A 103 7.29 6.01 22.29
N ILE A 104 6.33 5.12 22.00
CA ILE A 104 5.51 4.48 23.04
C ILE A 104 6.30 3.67 24.08
N SER A 105 7.53 3.24 23.75
CA SER A 105 8.39 2.53 24.70
C SER A 105 8.84 3.39 25.88
N SER A 106 8.80 4.73 25.77
CA SER A 106 9.13 5.62 26.89
C SER A 106 8.10 5.57 28.02
N TYR A 107 6.92 5.00 27.78
CA TYR A 107 5.84 4.90 28.76
C TYR A 107 5.89 3.60 29.58
N GLY A 108 6.99 2.85 29.53
CA GLY A 108 7.12 1.59 30.27
C GLY A 108 6.87 1.71 31.78
N ASN A 109 7.14 2.89 32.38
CA ASN A 109 6.88 3.17 33.79
C ASN A 109 5.50 3.80 34.06
N ASN A 110 4.83 4.29 33.02
CA ASN A 110 3.53 4.96 33.10
C ASN A 110 2.63 4.63 31.89
N PRO A 111 2.24 3.35 31.71
CA PRO A 111 1.48 2.91 30.53
C PRO A 111 0.13 3.62 30.36
N GLN A 112 -0.46 4.09 31.46
CA GLN A 112 -1.77 4.77 31.48
C GLN A 112 -1.77 6.15 30.79
N ASP A 113 -0.59 6.73 30.55
CA ASP A 113 -0.47 8.03 29.88
C ASP A 113 -0.40 7.94 28.35
N VAL A 114 -0.10 6.75 27.79
CA VAL A 114 0.01 6.54 26.34
C VAL A 114 -1.23 7.02 25.57
N PRO A 115 -2.47 6.71 25.99
CA PRO A 115 -3.67 7.14 25.26
C PRO A 115 -3.78 8.66 25.07
N LYS A 116 -3.32 9.44 26.06
CA LYS A 116 -3.37 10.91 26.01
C LYS A 116 -2.54 11.46 24.85
N ALA A 117 -1.45 10.78 24.47
CA ALA A 117 -0.60 11.20 23.36
C ALA A 117 -1.34 11.09 22.01
N PHE A 118 -2.22 10.11 21.84
CA PHE A 118 -2.89 9.85 20.57
C PHE A 118 -4.08 10.77 20.30
N GLU A 119 -4.68 11.35 21.32
CA GLU A 119 -5.99 12.01 21.21
C GLU A 119 -6.02 13.11 20.14
N ASP A 120 -5.00 13.98 20.08
CA ASP A 120 -4.92 15.03 19.05
C ASP A 120 -4.89 14.46 17.62
N CYS A 121 -4.11 13.40 17.38
CA CYS A 121 -4.08 12.76 16.06
C CYS A 121 -5.38 12.02 15.77
N MET A 122 -5.97 11.32 16.74
CA MET A 122 -7.20 10.56 16.54
C MET A 122 -8.41 11.44 16.23
N GLN A 123 -8.51 12.63 16.83
CA GLN A 123 -9.53 13.60 16.47
C GLN A 123 -9.39 14.06 15.02
N LYS A 124 -8.17 14.31 14.55
CA LYS A 124 -7.91 14.67 13.15
C LYS A 124 -8.26 13.52 12.20
N VAL A 125 -7.88 12.28 12.55
CA VAL A 125 -8.15 11.08 11.76
C VAL A 125 -9.65 10.82 11.58
N LYS A 126 -10.47 11.02 12.62
CA LYS A 126 -11.94 10.93 12.52
C LYS A 126 -12.53 11.88 11.47
N GLY A 127 -11.90 13.05 11.27
CA GLY A 127 -12.27 14.01 10.23
C GLY A 127 -11.80 13.64 8.82
N GLN A 128 -10.85 12.70 8.66
CA GLN A 128 -10.32 12.28 7.36
C GLN A 128 -11.11 11.11 6.75
N VAL A 129 -11.78 10.32 7.57
CA VAL A 129 -12.56 9.15 7.13
C VAL A 129 -14.05 9.48 7.18
N PRO A 130 -14.84 9.20 6.14
CA PRO A 130 -16.29 9.37 6.19
C PRO A 130 -16.94 8.60 7.35
N PHE A 131 -17.87 9.24 8.06
CA PHE A 131 -18.49 8.67 9.28
C PHE A 131 -19.08 7.26 9.08
N HIS A 132 -19.75 7.02 7.96
CA HIS A 132 -20.34 5.71 7.65
C HIS A 132 -19.32 4.60 7.37
N LEU A 133 -18.05 4.95 7.15
CA LEU A 133 -16.95 4.01 6.93
C LEU A 133 -16.08 3.80 8.19
N HIS A 134 -16.34 4.52 9.30
CA HIS A 134 -15.52 4.37 10.51
C HIS A 134 -15.49 2.92 10.99
N GLY A 135 -16.66 2.30 11.17
CA GLY A 135 -16.76 0.92 11.69
C GLY A 135 -16.20 -0.17 10.76
N SER A 136 -15.92 0.13 9.49
CA SER A 136 -15.31 -0.80 8.53
C SER A 136 -13.85 -0.46 8.19
N THR A 137 -13.34 0.66 8.71
CA THR A 137 -11.96 1.10 8.47
C THR A 137 -11.02 0.43 9.47
N PRO A 138 -10.15 -0.51 9.04
CA PRO A 138 -9.20 -1.14 9.93
C PRO A 138 -8.21 -0.13 10.50
N ILE A 139 -7.95 -0.23 11.79
CA ILE A 139 -6.89 0.49 12.49
C ILE A 139 -5.93 -0.51 13.15
N HIS A 140 -4.64 -0.35 12.86
CA HIS A 140 -3.58 -1.20 13.41
C HIS A 140 -2.43 -0.36 13.94
N LEU A 141 -1.79 -0.82 15.02
CA LEU A 141 -0.56 -0.24 15.53
C LEU A 141 0.56 -1.28 15.47
N GLY A 142 1.61 -0.96 14.72
CA GLY A 142 2.86 -1.73 14.72
C GLY A 142 3.94 -0.95 15.45
N ALA A 143 4.51 -1.58 16.47
CA ALA A 143 5.62 -1.05 17.23
C ALA A 143 6.93 -1.71 16.81
N THR A 144 8.00 -0.91 16.71
CA THR A 144 9.27 -1.38 16.12
C THR A 144 10.36 -1.59 17.18
N ALA A 145 11.62 -1.31 16.85
CA ALA A 145 12.80 -1.58 17.68
C ALA A 145 12.73 -1.03 19.11
N GLY A 146 12.06 0.11 19.35
CA GLY A 146 11.91 0.66 20.70
C GLY A 146 11.14 -0.27 21.65
N MET A 147 10.03 -0.82 21.17
CA MET A 147 9.26 -1.82 21.95
C MET A 147 9.93 -3.19 21.96
N ARG A 148 10.71 -3.55 20.92
CA ARG A 148 11.56 -4.75 20.96
C ARG A 148 12.56 -4.67 22.12
N LEU A 149 13.24 -3.54 22.29
CA LEU A 149 14.14 -3.29 23.43
C LEU A 149 13.39 -3.33 24.76
N LEU A 150 12.27 -2.61 24.88
CA LEU A 150 11.49 -2.61 26.12
C LEU A 150 11.05 -4.03 26.51
N ARG A 151 10.57 -4.83 25.55
CA ARG A 151 10.14 -6.21 25.81
C ARG A 151 11.29 -7.09 26.28
N LEU A 152 12.48 -6.96 25.68
CA LEU A 152 13.68 -7.69 26.12
C LEU A 152 14.13 -7.26 27.53
N GLN A 153 13.92 -5.99 27.89
CA GLN A 153 14.34 -5.44 29.17
C GLN A 153 13.34 -5.74 30.30
N ASN A 154 12.05 -5.61 29.98
CA ASN A 154 10.93 -5.80 30.89
C ASN A 154 9.67 -6.14 30.08
N GLU A 155 9.43 -7.43 29.92
CA GLU A 155 8.29 -7.95 29.16
C GLU A 155 6.93 -7.49 29.74
N THR A 156 6.80 -7.43 31.07
CA THR A 156 5.59 -6.95 31.75
C THR A 156 5.28 -5.51 31.36
N ALA A 157 6.28 -4.61 31.44
CA ALA A 157 6.10 -3.21 31.06
C ALA A 157 5.71 -3.05 29.58
N ALA A 158 6.33 -3.81 28.68
CA ALA A 158 5.96 -3.81 27.27
C ALA A 158 4.50 -4.27 27.04
N ASN A 159 4.07 -5.32 27.74
CA ASN A 159 2.72 -5.83 27.65
C ASN A 159 1.68 -4.86 28.24
N GLU A 160 1.99 -4.17 29.34
CA GLU A 160 1.13 -3.16 29.93
C GLU A 160 0.95 -1.93 29.00
N VAL A 161 2.02 -1.50 28.33
CA VAL A 161 1.95 -0.46 27.29
C VAL A 161 1.03 -0.89 26.15
N LEU A 162 1.21 -2.10 25.62
CA LEU A 162 0.35 -2.62 24.54
C LEU A 162 -1.10 -2.78 24.99
N GLU A 163 -1.36 -3.18 26.23
CA GLU A 163 -2.73 -3.35 26.74
C GLU A 163 -3.44 -2.02 26.94
N SER A 164 -2.74 -1.01 27.46
CA SER A 164 -3.25 0.37 27.53
C SER A 164 -3.67 0.88 26.15
N ILE A 165 -2.83 0.65 25.14
CA ILE A 165 -3.12 0.97 23.73
C ILE A 165 -4.36 0.21 23.23
N ARG A 166 -4.43 -1.11 23.46
CA ARG A 166 -5.58 -1.93 23.03
C ARG A 166 -6.89 -1.46 23.65
N SER A 167 -6.88 -1.15 24.94
CA SER A 167 -8.05 -0.63 25.66
C SER A 167 -8.53 0.69 25.04
N TYR A 168 -7.60 1.62 24.77
CA TYR A 168 -7.92 2.89 24.12
C TYR A 168 -8.49 2.68 22.72
N PHE A 169 -7.85 1.90 21.85
CA PHE A 169 -8.32 1.74 20.46
C PHE A 169 -9.62 0.95 20.32
N LYS A 170 -9.94 0.04 21.26
CA LYS A 170 -11.26 -0.60 21.33
C LYS A 170 -12.40 0.39 21.61
N SER A 171 -12.11 1.55 22.20
CA SER A 171 -13.09 2.62 22.44
C SER A 171 -13.27 3.58 21.25
N GLN A 172 -12.40 3.49 20.23
CA GLN A 172 -12.46 4.33 19.04
C GLN A 172 -13.47 3.76 18.02
N PRO A 173 -14.03 4.58 17.11
CA PRO A 173 -15.09 4.14 16.19
C PRO A 173 -14.59 3.28 15.01
N PHE A 174 -13.31 2.90 15.01
CA PHE A 174 -12.64 2.18 13.93
C PHE A 174 -12.53 0.69 14.23
N ASP A 175 -12.37 -0.12 13.19
CA ASP A 175 -12.20 -1.58 13.31
C ASP A 175 -10.78 -1.91 13.81
N PHE A 176 -10.61 -2.04 15.12
CA PHE A 176 -9.29 -2.28 15.71
C PHE A 176 -8.79 -3.71 15.46
N ARG A 177 -7.77 -3.82 14.61
CA ARG A 177 -7.13 -5.09 14.22
C ARG A 177 -5.96 -5.50 15.11
N GLY A 178 -5.59 -4.67 16.08
CA GLY A 178 -4.60 -5.01 17.10
C GLY A 178 -3.43 -4.03 17.20
N ALA A 179 -2.67 -4.22 18.29
CA ALA A 179 -1.41 -3.55 18.56
C ALA A 179 -0.34 -4.61 18.82
N GLN A 180 0.70 -4.63 18.00
CA GLN A 180 1.72 -5.68 17.97
C GLN A 180 3.12 -5.08 17.85
N ILE A 181 4.12 -5.82 18.35
CA ILE A 181 5.54 -5.50 18.12
C ILE A 181 5.97 -6.30 16.90
N ILE A 182 6.22 -5.62 15.78
CA ILE A 182 6.64 -6.27 14.54
C ILE A 182 8.10 -6.73 14.65
N SER A 183 8.42 -7.81 13.97
CA SER A 183 9.81 -8.28 13.81
C SER A 183 10.62 -7.29 12.99
N GLY A 184 11.94 -7.35 13.12
CA GLY A 184 12.82 -6.50 12.32
C GLY A 184 12.77 -6.83 10.83
N GLN A 185 12.60 -8.12 10.50
CA GLN A 185 12.44 -8.58 9.13
C GLN A 185 11.13 -8.07 8.50
N GLU A 186 10.01 -8.11 9.23
CA GLU A 186 8.74 -7.52 8.78
C GLU A 186 8.88 -6.02 8.51
N GLU A 187 9.51 -5.26 9.42
CA GLU A 187 9.77 -3.82 9.24
C GLU A 187 10.55 -3.55 7.95
N GLY A 188 11.61 -4.33 7.68
CA GLY A 188 12.40 -4.24 6.45
C GLY A 188 11.61 -4.61 5.19
N VAL A 189 10.88 -5.73 5.20
CA VAL A 189 10.05 -6.18 4.07
C VAL A 189 8.99 -5.14 3.74
N TYR A 190 8.27 -4.63 4.74
CA TYR A 190 7.26 -3.60 4.52
C TYR A 190 7.88 -2.28 4.02
N GLY A 191 9.07 -1.91 4.48
CA GLY A 191 9.84 -0.79 3.92
C GLY A 191 10.18 -0.99 2.44
N TRP A 192 10.63 -2.19 2.06
CA TRP A 192 10.92 -2.56 0.68
C TRP A 192 9.68 -2.53 -0.23
N ILE A 193 8.54 -3.02 0.27
CA ILE A 193 7.26 -2.94 -0.44
C ILE A 193 6.89 -1.48 -0.68
N THR A 194 6.98 -0.62 0.35
CA THR A 194 6.68 0.81 0.19
C THR A 194 7.56 1.45 -0.87
N ALA A 195 8.88 1.22 -0.83
CA ALA A 195 9.82 1.81 -1.78
C ALA A 195 9.45 1.43 -3.23
N ASN A 196 9.26 0.13 -3.49
CA ASN A 196 8.95 -0.36 -4.84
C ASN A 196 7.56 0.04 -5.32
N TYR A 197 6.57 0.09 -4.43
CA TYR A 197 5.23 0.56 -4.77
C TYR A 197 5.25 2.03 -5.20
N LEU A 198 5.92 2.88 -4.42
CA LEU A 198 6.01 4.31 -4.70
C LEU A 198 6.86 4.63 -5.93
N MET A 199 7.86 3.80 -6.23
CA MET A 199 8.67 3.91 -7.45
C MET A 199 7.98 3.36 -8.71
N GLY A 200 6.81 2.74 -8.58
CA GLY A 200 6.08 2.17 -9.72
C GLY A 200 6.62 0.83 -10.21
N ASN A 201 7.44 0.14 -9.39
CA ASN A 201 8.07 -1.13 -9.78
C ASN A 201 7.12 -2.33 -9.73
N PHE A 202 5.93 -2.19 -9.14
CA PHE A 202 4.91 -3.25 -9.08
C PHE A 202 3.79 -3.08 -10.09
N LEU A 203 3.46 -1.84 -10.44
CA LEU A 203 2.32 -1.50 -11.28
C LEU A 203 2.64 -0.29 -12.15
N GLU A 204 2.37 -0.41 -13.45
CA GLU A 204 2.33 0.70 -14.39
C GLU A 204 0.99 0.73 -15.14
N LYS A 205 0.62 1.90 -15.66
CA LYS A 205 -0.56 2.01 -16.52
C LYS A 205 -0.18 1.71 -17.96
N SER A 206 -0.81 0.70 -18.53
CA SER A 206 -0.74 0.42 -19.97
C SER A 206 -1.36 1.55 -20.81
N LEU A 207 -1.15 1.51 -22.13
CA LEU A 207 -1.79 2.41 -23.11
C LEU A 207 -3.32 2.42 -23.03
N TRP A 208 -3.92 1.37 -22.48
CA TRP A 208 -5.37 1.22 -22.28
C TRP A 208 -5.82 1.63 -20.87
N HIS A 209 -4.96 2.32 -20.11
CA HIS A 209 -5.19 2.73 -18.72
C HIS A 209 -5.44 1.60 -17.72
N MET A 210 -5.13 0.35 -18.09
CA MET A 210 -5.19 -0.82 -17.22
C MET A 210 -3.87 -0.98 -16.48
N TRP A 211 -3.93 -1.37 -15.21
CA TRP A 211 -2.77 -1.71 -14.41
C TRP A 211 -2.13 -3.00 -14.90
N VAL A 212 -0.82 -2.96 -15.13
CA VAL A 212 -0.02 -4.11 -15.54
C VAL A 212 1.28 -4.15 -14.73
N HIS A 213 1.83 -5.35 -14.56
CA HIS A 213 3.15 -5.51 -13.94
C HIS A 213 4.23 -5.07 -14.94
N PRO A 214 5.14 -4.15 -14.55
CA PRO A 214 6.19 -3.66 -15.45
C PRO A 214 7.16 -4.77 -15.88
N HIS A 215 7.31 -4.97 -17.19
CA HIS A 215 8.24 -5.97 -17.71
C HIS A 215 9.70 -5.51 -17.62
N GLY A 216 10.55 -6.30 -16.96
CA GLY A 216 12.00 -6.07 -16.91
C GLY A 216 12.46 -4.98 -15.95
N VAL A 217 11.57 -4.45 -15.11
CA VAL A 217 11.93 -3.49 -14.06
C VAL A 217 12.61 -4.22 -12.91
N GLU A 218 13.87 -3.90 -12.64
CA GLU A 218 14.54 -4.30 -11.41
C GLU A 218 13.91 -3.59 -10.21
N THR A 219 13.63 -4.33 -9.16
CA THR A 219 13.14 -3.75 -7.91
C THR A 219 14.25 -3.02 -7.17
N THR A 220 13.90 -1.94 -6.49
CA THR A 220 14.81 -1.12 -5.69
C THR A 220 14.95 -1.71 -4.29
N GLY A 221 16.18 -1.83 -3.78
CA GLY A 221 16.44 -2.18 -2.38
C GLY A 221 16.03 -1.06 -1.42
N ALA A 222 15.82 -1.39 -0.16
CA ALA A 222 15.39 -0.47 0.88
C ALA A 222 16.37 -0.46 2.05
N LEU A 223 16.76 0.75 2.48
CA LEU A 223 17.62 1.01 3.63
C LEU A 223 16.86 1.93 4.58
N ASP A 224 16.54 1.43 5.78
CA ASP A 224 15.84 2.18 6.82
C ASP A 224 16.80 2.44 8.00
N LEU A 225 16.85 3.69 8.47
CA LEU A 225 17.57 4.05 9.69
C LEU A 225 16.59 4.64 10.70
N GLY A 226 16.06 3.76 11.55
CA GLY A 226 15.27 4.13 12.71
C GLY A 226 16.13 4.64 13.87
N GLY A 227 15.48 4.96 14.98
CA GLY A 227 16.18 5.40 16.19
C GLY A 227 16.87 4.27 16.95
N ALA A 228 16.36 3.03 16.88
CA ALA A 228 16.86 1.88 17.65
C ALA A 228 17.29 0.66 16.82
N SER A 229 16.99 0.61 15.52
CA SER A 229 17.55 -0.35 14.57
C SER A 229 17.75 0.28 13.20
N THR A 230 18.50 -0.42 12.34
CA THR A 230 18.57 -0.15 10.90
C THR A 230 18.26 -1.44 10.15
N GLN A 231 17.66 -1.31 8.96
CA GLN A 231 17.25 -2.41 8.12
C GLN A 231 17.86 -2.28 6.73
N ILE A 232 18.16 -3.43 6.15
CA ILE A 232 18.49 -3.58 4.73
C ILE A 232 17.62 -4.68 4.15
N SER A 233 16.95 -4.39 3.03
CA SER A 233 16.07 -5.34 2.35
C SER A 233 16.18 -5.22 0.83
N PHE A 234 16.37 -6.34 0.14
CA PHE A 234 16.44 -6.38 -1.33
C PHE A 234 16.15 -7.79 -1.85
N VAL A 235 15.86 -7.94 -3.13
CA VAL A 235 15.59 -9.25 -3.74
C VAL A 235 16.83 -10.14 -3.63
N ALA A 236 16.65 -11.33 -3.06
CA ALA A 236 17.71 -12.32 -2.95
C ALA A 236 18.04 -12.92 -4.33
N GLY A 237 19.32 -13.12 -4.63
CA GLY A 237 19.74 -13.81 -5.85
C GLY A 237 19.42 -15.31 -5.82
N GLU A 238 19.42 -15.96 -6.99
CA GLU A 238 19.05 -17.39 -7.15
C GLU A 238 19.89 -18.40 -6.36
N LYS A 239 21.07 -18.00 -5.86
CA LYS A 239 22.02 -18.88 -5.15
C LYS A 239 22.03 -18.71 -3.63
N VAL A 240 21.01 -18.07 -3.06
CA VAL A 240 20.94 -17.85 -1.60
C VAL A 240 20.34 -19.08 -0.91
N ASP A 241 20.91 -19.44 0.25
CA ASP A 241 20.36 -20.50 1.08
C ASP A 241 19.00 -20.05 1.65
N LEU A 242 17.93 -20.71 1.18
CA LEU A 242 16.55 -20.40 1.53
C LEU A 242 16.19 -20.75 2.99
N ASN A 243 17.07 -21.44 3.72
CA ASN A 243 16.83 -21.86 5.11
C ASN A 243 17.27 -20.84 6.17
N THR A 244 17.65 -19.62 5.77
CA THR A 244 18.04 -18.56 6.70
C THR A 244 16.84 -17.72 7.14
N SER A 245 16.82 -17.28 8.40
CA SER A 245 15.74 -16.42 8.96
C SER A 245 15.63 -15.04 8.29
N ASP A 246 16.65 -14.68 7.52
CA ASP A 246 16.76 -13.41 6.82
C ASP A 246 16.22 -13.49 5.39
N ILE A 247 15.68 -14.64 4.97
CA ILE A 247 14.99 -14.79 3.70
C ILE A 247 13.49 -14.82 3.94
N MET A 248 12.78 -13.85 3.36
CA MET A 248 11.32 -13.73 3.46
C MET A 248 10.67 -13.74 2.08
N GLN A 249 9.53 -14.41 1.98
CA GLN A 249 8.70 -14.37 0.78
C GLN A 249 7.47 -13.50 1.01
N VAL A 250 7.17 -12.65 0.04
CA VAL A 250 5.95 -11.85 0.02
C VAL A 250 5.25 -11.96 -1.31
N SER A 251 3.91 -11.96 -1.29
CA SER A 251 3.09 -11.96 -2.50
C SER A 251 2.34 -10.64 -2.65
N LEU A 252 2.50 -9.96 -3.79
CA LEU A 252 1.84 -8.71 -4.13
C LEU A 252 1.43 -8.70 -5.59
N TYR A 253 0.21 -8.27 -5.87
CA TYR A 253 -0.36 -8.19 -7.22
C TYR A 253 -0.27 -9.51 -8.01
N GLY A 254 -0.30 -10.66 -7.31
CA GLY A 254 -0.17 -12.00 -7.90
C GLY A 254 1.27 -12.49 -8.13
N TYR A 255 2.29 -11.70 -7.76
CA TYR A 255 3.70 -12.04 -7.90
C TYR A 255 4.33 -12.35 -6.54
N VAL A 256 5.20 -13.37 -6.51
CA VAL A 256 5.96 -13.75 -5.31
C VAL A 256 7.37 -13.21 -5.41
N TYR A 257 7.81 -12.49 -4.38
CA TYR A 257 9.15 -11.92 -4.26
C TYR A 257 9.88 -12.60 -3.10
N THR A 258 11.10 -13.09 -3.36
CA THR A 258 12.00 -13.64 -2.33
C THR A 258 13.03 -12.57 -1.98
N LEU A 259 13.00 -12.12 -0.73
CA LEU A 259 13.77 -10.99 -0.23
C LEU A 259 14.80 -11.49 0.77
N TYR A 260 16.02 -10.97 0.67
CA TYR A 260 16.91 -10.88 1.83
C TYR A 260 16.50 -9.65 2.64
N THR A 261 16.36 -9.81 3.94
CA THR A 261 16.03 -8.76 4.89
C THR A 261 16.73 -9.00 6.21
N HIS A 262 17.43 -8.00 6.71
CA HIS A 262 18.05 -8.07 8.03
C HIS A 262 17.82 -6.77 8.80
N SER A 263 17.66 -6.90 10.12
CA SER A 263 17.45 -5.79 11.04
C SER A 263 18.52 -5.80 12.12
N PHE A 264 19.44 -4.84 12.06
CA PHE A 264 20.45 -4.63 13.09
C PHE A 264 19.85 -3.87 14.28
N GLN A 265 19.35 -4.62 15.26
CA GLN A 265 18.92 -4.06 16.55
C GLN A 265 20.11 -3.39 17.24
N CYS A 266 19.89 -2.26 17.94
CA CYS A 266 20.94 -1.42 18.55
C CYS A 266 21.83 -0.64 17.57
N TYR A 267 21.59 -0.75 16.27
CA TYR A 267 22.24 0.03 15.21
C TYR A 267 21.31 1.09 14.60
N GLY A 268 20.23 1.45 15.31
CA GLY A 268 19.50 2.68 14.99
C GLY A 268 20.28 3.90 15.43
N ARG A 269 20.03 5.06 14.83
CA ARG A 269 20.80 6.28 15.05
C ARG A 269 21.02 6.61 16.54
N ASN A 270 19.96 6.60 17.34
CA ASN A 270 20.04 7.05 18.74
C ASN A 270 20.76 6.03 19.62
N GLU A 271 20.50 4.74 19.40
CA GLU A 271 21.18 3.66 20.14
C GLU A 271 22.66 3.56 19.73
N ALA A 272 22.98 3.79 18.46
CA ALA A 272 24.36 3.88 17.98
C ALA A 272 25.08 5.09 18.59
N GLU A 273 24.42 6.24 18.74
CA GLU A 273 24.97 7.40 19.45
C GLU A 273 25.24 7.08 20.93
N LYS A 274 24.32 6.39 21.62
CA LYS A 274 24.55 5.93 23.01
C LYS A 274 25.74 4.98 23.11
N LYS A 275 25.83 3.98 22.22
CA LYS A 275 27.00 3.08 22.13
C LYS A 275 28.29 3.87 21.92
N PHE A 276 28.27 4.91 21.08
CA PHE A 276 29.41 5.79 20.86
C PHE A 276 29.83 6.54 22.12
N LEU A 277 28.88 7.14 22.85
CA LEU A 277 29.15 7.84 24.10
C LEU A 277 29.68 6.89 25.19
N ALA A 278 29.10 5.69 25.31
CA ALA A 278 29.56 4.66 26.23
C ALA A 278 31.00 4.21 25.90
N MET A 279 31.32 4.01 24.61
CA MET A 279 32.68 3.68 24.17
C MET A 279 33.68 4.81 24.47
N LEU A 280 33.31 6.09 24.26
CA LEU A 280 34.17 7.22 24.63
C LEU A 280 34.46 7.22 26.13
N LEU A 281 33.46 6.91 26.96
CA LEU A 281 33.60 6.83 28.40
C LEU A 281 34.54 5.70 28.85
N GLN A 282 34.40 4.51 28.27
CA GLN A 282 35.25 3.36 28.59
C GLN A 282 36.73 3.60 28.24
N ASN A 283 36.98 4.32 27.14
CA ASN A 283 38.32 4.58 26.63
C ASN A 283 38.99 5.82 27.26
N SER A 284 38.31 6.52 28.17
CA SER A 284 38.83 7.74 28.79
C SER A 284 39.38 7.49 30.20
N PRO A 285 40.56 8.04 30.54
CA PRO A 285 41.05 8.01 31.91
C PRO A 285 40.22 8.92 32.84
N THR A 286 39.62 9.98 32.30
CA THR A 286 38.73 10.90 33.03
C THR A 286 37.28 10.54 32.77
N LYS A 287 36.56 10.16 33.84
CA LYS A 287 35.17 9.66 33.74
C LYS A 287 34.09 10.75 33.67
N ASN A 288 34.42 12.00 34.02
CA ASN A 288 33.42 13.07 34.19
C ASN A 288 33.50 14.15 33.11
N HIS A 289 34.63 14.24 32.39
CA HIS A 289 34.83 15.23 31.32
C HIS A 289 35.52 14.55 30.14
N LEU A 290 34.83 14.50 29.00
CA LEU A 290 35.25 13.78 27.81
C LEU A 290 35.18 14.68 26.58
N THR A 291 36.16 14.51 25.71
CA THR A 291 36.13 15.10 24.37
C THR A 291 35.34 14.20 23.42
N ASN A 292 34.44 14.78 22.65
CA ASN A 292 33.70 14.12 21.60
C ASN A 292 34.09 14.71 20.23
N PRO A 293 34.84 13.96 19.39
CA PRO A 293 35.28 14.48 18.09
C PRO A 293 34.15 14.67 17.08
N CYS A 294 33.03 13.97 17.28
CA CYS A 294 31.88 14.04 16.40
C CYS A 294 30.88 15.13 16.79
N TYR A 295 31.03 15.76 17.95
CA TYR A 295 30.26 16.95 18.29
C TYR A 295 30.98 18.19 17.75
N PRO A 296 30.19 19.20 17.33
CA PRO A 296 30.75 20.43 16.74
C PRO A 296 31.60 21.17 17.77
N ARG A 297 32.59 21.92 17.28
CA ARG A 297 33.51 22.66 18.15
C ARG A 297 32.74 23.67 19.02
N ASP A 298 33.20 23.84 20.26
CA ASP A 298 32.64 24.73 21.27
C ASP A 298 31.22 24.34 21.73
N TYR A 299 30.76 23.12 21.44
CA TYR A 299 29.55 22.55 22.02
C TYR A 299 29.88 21.79 23.30
N SER A 300 29.08 21.97 24.34
CA SER A 300 29.20 21.19 25.57
C SER A 300 27.82 20.76 26.05
N ILE A 301 27.70 19.51 26.44
CA ILE A 301 26.46 18.94 26.96
C ILE A 301 26.73 17.99 28.14
N ASN A 302 25.82 18.03 29.10
CA ASN A 302 25.83 17.15 30.25
C ASN A 302 24.81 16.02 30.07
N PHE A 303 25.27 14.78 30.23
CA PHE A 303 24.41 13.61 30.34
C PHE A 303 24.56 12.97 31.71
N THR A 304 23.50 12.35 32.20
CA THR A 304 23.63 11.43 33.32
C THR A 304 24.20 10.10 32.81
N MET A 305 24.99 9.41 33.64
CA MET A 305 25.38 8.01 33.39
C MET A 305 24.14 7.15 33.11
N GLY A 306 23.04 7.40 33.82
CA GLY A 306 21.76 6.77 33.56
C GLY A 306 21.30 6.93 32.12
N HIS A 307 21.38 8.13 31.53
CA HIS A 307 20.99 8.35 30.13
C HIS A 307 21.86 7.61 29.12
N VAL A 308 23.17 7.50 29.36
CA VAL A 308 24.10 6.78 28.47
C VAL A 308 23.86 5.27 28.54
N PHE A 309 23.45 4.76 29.71
CA PHE A 309 23.34 3.33 30.01
C PHE A 309 21.92 2.83 30.33
N ASP A 310 20.88 3.59 29.96
CA ASP A 310 19.45 3.25 30.20
C ASP A 310 18.93 2.17 29.24
N SER A 311 19.70 1.85 28.20
CA SER A 311 19.34 0.91 27.14
C SER A 311 20.11 -0.42 27.27
N LEU A 312 19.44 -1.50 26.89
CA LEU A 312 20.06 -2.82 26.70
C LEU A 312 21.23 -2.78 25.71
N CYS A 313 21.25 -1.83 24.78
CA CYS A 313 22.32 -1.68 23.79
C CYS A 313 23.66 -1.24 24.39
N THR A 314 23.64 -0.79 25.65
CA THR A 314 24.80 -0.23 26.36
C THR A 314 24.99 -0.83 27.76
N VAL A 315 24.05 -1.66 28.24
CA VAL A 315 24.05 -2.17 29.62
C VAL A 315 25.34 -2.92 29.98
N ASP A 316 25.86 -3.70 29.04
CA ASP A 316 27.08 -4.49 29.22
C ASP A 316 28.36 -3.64 29.19
N GLN A 317 28.23 -2.35 28.81
CA GLN A 317 29.33 -1.40 28.77
C GLN A 317 29.45 -0.57 30.06
N ARG A 318 28.58 -0.80 31.05
CA ARG A 318 28.59 -0.05 32.32
C ARG A 318 29.94 -0.21 33.04
N PRO A 319 30.55 0.88 33.53
CA PRO A 319 31.75 0.79 34.34
C PRO A 319 31.43 0.18 35.72
N GLU A 320 32.42 -0.42 36.39
CA GLU A 320 32.24 -0.96 37.75
C GLU A 320 31.76 0.10 38.75
N SER A 321 32.20 1.35 38.57
CA SER A 321 31.82 2.50 39.38
C SER A 321 30.51 3.15 38.94
N TYR A 322 29.60 2.41 38.30
CA TYR A 322 28.37 2.97 37.72
C TYR A 322 27.42 3.51 38.80
N ASN A 323 27.09 4.79 38.68
CA ASN A 323 26.00 5.42 39.41
C ASN A 323 25.13 6.19 38.41
N PRO A 324 23.83 5.89 38.29
CA PRO A 324 22.96 6.50 37.28
C PRO A 324 22.84 8.03 37.40
N SER A 325 23.10 8.59 38.59
CA SER A 325 22.97 10.03 38.86
C SER A 325 24.25 10.82 38.54
N ASP A 326 25.37 10.16 38.27
CA ASP A 326 26.63 10.84 37.97
C ASP A 326 26.52 11.61 36.65
N ILE A 327 27.09 12.82 36.63
CA ILE A 327 27.06 13.71 35.46
C ILE A 327 28.36 13.58 34.68
N ILE A 328 28.19 13.44 33.36
CA ILE A 328 29.26 13.34 32.38
C ILE A 328 29.14 14.55 31.44
N THR A 329 30.19 15.34 31.33
CA THR A 329 30.27 16.43 30.36
C THR A 329 30.99 15.96 29.10
N PHE A 330 30.34 16.13 27.94
CA PHE A 330 30.95 15.91 26.63
C PHE A 330 31.20 17.25 25.94
N GLU A 331 32.46 17.53 25.63
CA GLU A 331 32.92 18.71 24.90
C GLU A 331 33.23 18.36 23.44
N GLY A 332 32.61 19.06 22.50
CA GLY A 332 32.80 18.86 21.08
C GLY A 332 34.07 19.51 20.56
N THR A 333 34.88 18.75 19.80
CA THR A 333 36.12 19.26 19.21
C THR A 333 35.99 19.57 17.72
N GLY A 334 34.97 19.03 17.04
CA GLY A 334 34.79 19.16 15.59
C GLY A 334 35.99 18.61 14.80
N ASP A 335 36.43 17.38 15.11
CA ASP A 335 37.54 16.71 14.43
C ASP A 335 37.01 15.60 13.51
N PRO A 336 36.91 15.86 12.19
CA PRO A 336 36.34 14.90 11.25
C PRO A 336 37.12 13.59 11.18
N SER A 337 38.46 13.66 11.28
CA SER A 337 39.33 12.49 11.13
C SER A 337 39.17 11.57 12.34
N LEU A 338 39.28 12.14 13.55
CA LEU A 338 39.14 11.37 14.78
C LEU A 338 37.70 10.87 14.97
N CYS A 339 36.70 11.63 14.52
CA CYS A 339 35.31 11.18 14.52
C CYS A 339 35.16 9.92 13.65
N LYS A 340 35.63 9.96 12.39
CA LYS A 340 35.58 8.82 11.47
C LYS A 340 36.22 7.57 12.08
N GLU A 341 37.44 7.71 12.59
CA GLU A 341 38.17 6.60 13.23
C GLU A 341 37.39 5.99 14.41
N LYS A 342 36.90 6.83 15.33
CA LYS A 342 36.20 6.33 16.52
C LYS A 342 34.85 5.71 16.17
N VAL A 343 34.12 6.25 15.19
CA VAL A 343 32.83 5.68 14.76
C VAL A 343 33.02 4.31 14.11
N ALA A 344 34.12 4.06 13.41
CA ALA A 344 34.44 2.74 12.85
C ALA A 344 34.48 1.64 13.92
N SER A 345 34.84 1.99 15.17
CA SER A 345 34.96 1.04 16.28
C SER A 345 33.62 0.55 16.83
N LEU A 346 32.49 1.08 16.35
CA LEU A 346 31.15 0.60 16.72
C LEU A 346 30.76 -0.72 16.07
N PHE A 347 31.49 -1.15 15.04
CA PHE A 347 31.19 -2.30 14.22
C PHE A 347 32.31 -3.34 14.36
N ASP A 348 31.96 -4.62 14.52
CA ASP A 348 32.94 -5.70 14.44
C ASP A 348 33.02 -6.24 13.01
N PHE A 349 33.86 -5.60 12.19
CA PHE A 349 34.13 -6.09 10.84
C PHE A 349 34.99 -7.37 10.83
N LYS A 350 35.71 -7.69 11.91
CA LYS A 350 36.62 -8.85 11.96
C LYS A 350 35.85 -10.16 12.13
N ALA A 351 34.68 -10.12 12.76
CA ALA A 351 33.77 -11.27 12.87
C ALA A 351 33.37 -11.87 11.51
N CYS A 352 33.48 -11.10 10.42
CA CYS A 352 33.20 -11.57 9.07
C CYS A 352 34.33 -12.37 8.40
N HIS A 353 35.52 -12.46 9.00
CA HIS A 353 36.68 -13.18 8.42
C HIS A 353 36.95 -12.85 6.93
N ASP A 354 36.81 -11.57 6.55
CA ASP A 354 36.96 -11.06 5.18
C ASP A 354 36.03 -11.70 4.13
N GLN A 355 34.92 -12.32 4.56
CA GLN A 355 33.93 -12.87 3.64
C GLN A 355 33.14 -11.74 2.95
N GLU A 356 33.05 -11.82 1.62
CA GLU A 356 32.22 -10.89 0.83
C GLU A 356 30.72 -11.03 1.10
N THR A 357 30.29 -12.20 1.59
CA THR A 357 28.88 -12.48 1.93
C THR A 357 28.55 -12.23 3.40
N CYS A 358 29.23 -11.25 4.01
CA CYS A 358 29.03 -10.84 5.38
C CYS A 358 29.05 -9.32 5.45
N SER A 359 28.21 -8.77 6.31
CA SER A 359 28.13 -7.33 6.55
C SER A 359 29.11 -6.92 7.64
N PHE A 360 28.69 -7.01 8.91
CA PHE A 360 29.46 -6.82 10.14
C PHE A 360 28.87 -7.68 11.26
N ASP A 361 29.56 -7.81 12.39
CA ASP A 361 29.16 -8.63 13.55
C ASP A 361 28.89 -10.12 13.18
N GLY A 362 29.53 -10.62 12.12
CA GLY A 362 29.35 -11.99 11.64
C GLY A 362 28.00 -12.24 10.94
N VAL A 363 27.25 -11.19 10.61
CA VAL A 363 25.93 -11.30 9.97
C VAL A 363 26.07 -11.54 8.47
N TYR A 364 25.52 -12.66 8.01
CA TYR A 364 25.43 -12.99 6.59
C TYR A 364 24.68 -11.91 5.82
N GLN A 365 25.23 -11.49 4.68
CA GLN A 365 24.59 -10.59 3.74
C GLN A 365 24.98 -11.01 2.30
N PRO A 366 24.04 -11.29 1.40
CA PRO A 366 24.38 -11.54 0.01
C PRO A 366 24.91 -10.27 -0.66
N LYS A 367 25.61 -10.42 -1.80
CA LYS A 367 26.08 -9.26 -2.58
C LYS A 367 24.90 -8.37 -2.97
N ILE A 368 25.02 -7.08 -2.68
CA ILE A 368 24.05 -6.06 -3.07
C ILE A 368 23.90 -6.00 -4.60
N LYS A 369 22.69 -5.75 -5.08
CA LYS A 369 22.37 -5.62 -6.51
C LYS A 369 21.26 -4.58 -6.71
N GLY A 370 21.31 -3.90 -7.85
CA GLY A 370 20.32 -2.91 -8.24
C GLY A 370 20.41 -1.59 -7.46
N PRO A 371 19.48 -0.66 -7.72
CA PRO A 371 19.39 0.60 -7.00
C PRO A 371 18.85 0.40 -5.58
N PHE A 372 19.09 1.38 -4.70
CA PHE A 372 18.56 1.39 -3.32
C PHE A 372 17.92 2.72 -2.99
N VAL A 373 16.92 2.72 -2.11
CA VAL A 373 16.39 3.92 -1.44
C VAL A 373 16.82 3.91 0.01
N ALA A 374 17.42 5.01 0.45
CA ALA A 374 17.78 5.25 1.83
C ALA A 374 16.87 6.32 2.44
N PHE A 375 16.02 5.91 3.40
CA PHE A 375 15.01 6.78 3.99
C PHE A 375 15.19 6.93 5.50
N ALA A 376 14.25 7.62 6.15
CA ALA A 376 14.30 7.96 7.57
C ALA A 376 15.62 8.66 7.98
N GLY A 377 16.34 8.12 8.96
CA GLY A 377 17.58 8.71 9.48
C GLY A 377 18.66 8.93 8.42
N PHE A 378 18.69 8.13 7.36
CA PHE A 378 19.60 8.31 6.22
C PHE A 378 19.30 9.63 5.49
N TYR A 379 18.04 9.83 5.09
CA TYR A 379 17.59 11.05 4.41
C TYR A 379 17.86 12.31 5.26
N TYR A 380 17.48 12.30 6.54
CA TYR A 380 17.65 13.48 7.38
C TYR A 380 19.12 13.84 7.60
N THR A 381 20.02 12.86 7.58
CA THR A 381 21.46 13.10 7.69
C THR A 381 22.01 13.66 6.37
N ALA A 382 21.65 13.09 5.22
CA ALA A 382 22.03 13.64 3.91
C ALA A 382 21.52 15.08 3.74
N SER A 383 20.27 15.35 4.12
CA SER A 383 19.67 16.69 4.07
C SER A 383 20.40 17.70 4.97
N ALA A 384 20.89 17.28 6.14
CA ALA A 384 21.70 18.14 7.01
C ALA A 384 23.07 18.51 6.40
N LEU A 385 23.59 17.66 5.51
CA LEU A 385 24.79 17.91 4.71
C LEU A 385 24.51 18.67 3.41
N ASN A 386 23.26 19.15 3.21
CA ASN A 386 22.79 19.78 1.98
C ASN A 386 22.90 18.86 0.75
N LEU A 387 22.64 17.57 0.93
CA LEU A 387 22.60 16.56 -0.12
C LEU A 387 21.16 16.01 -0.29
N SER A 388 20.80 15.65 -1.52
CA SER A 388 19.47 15.12 -1.86
C SER A 388 19.53 14.19 -3.07
N GLY A 389 18.64 13.19 -3.13
CA GLY A 389 18.60 12.25 -4.25
C GLY A 389 19.83 11.35 -4.27
N SER A 390 20.48 11.23 -5.43
CA SER A 390 21.72 10.48 -5.60
C SER A 390 22.93 11.43 -5.79
N PHE A 391 24.08 11.02 -5.26
CA PHE A 391 25.33 11.78 -5.30
C PHE A 391 26.52 10.83 -5.18
N SER A 392 27.72 11.28 -5.53
CA SER A 392 28.93 10.45 -5.44
C SER A 392 29.41 10.25 -4.00
N LEU A 393 30.16 9.18 -3.75
CA LEU A 393 30.78 8.93 -2.44
C LEU A 393 31.79 10.05 -2.07
N ASP A 394 32.50 10.61 -3.05
CA ASP A 394 33.41 11.74 -2.84
C ASP A 394 32.66 13.00 -2.36
N THR A 395 31.51 13.30 -2.97
CA THR A 395 30.62 14.39 -2.54
C THR A 395 30.13 14.16 -1.11
N PHE A 396 29.76 12.93 -0.76
CA PHE A 396 29.35 12.61 0.62
C PHE A 396 30.50 12.83 1.62
N ASN A 397 31.70 12.36 1.30
CA ASN A 397 32.88 12.47 2.16
C ASN A 397 33.30 13.93 2.36
N SER A 398 33.35 14.72 1.28
CA SER A 398 33.72 16.13 1.33
C SER A 398 32.68 16.97 2.08
N SER A 399 31.38 16.74 1.85
CA SER A 399 30.31 17.39 2.62
C SER A 399 30.32 17.01 4.10
N THR A 400 30.58 15.73 4.41
CA THR A 400 30.75 15.27 5.80
C THR A 400 31.92 15.96 6.48
N TRP A 401 33.07 16.04 5.82
CA TRP A 401 34.26 16.70 6.33
C TRP A 401 34.01 18.19 6.61
N ASN A 402 33.40 18.88 5.65
CA ASN A 402 33.06 20.29 5.79
C ASN A 402 32.10 20.54 6.96
N PHE A 403 31.04 19.74 7.08
CA PHE A 403 30.07 19.85 8.17
C PHE A 403 30.69 19.56 9.54
N CYS A 404 31.49 18.49 9.66
CA CYS A 404 32.14 18.10 10.91
C CYS A 404 33.16 19.14 11.41
N SER A 405 33.69 19.99 10.52
CA SER A 405 34.66 21.03 10.86
C SER A 405 34.02 22.33 11.36
N GLN A 406 32.69 22.41 11.42
CA GLN A 406 31.96 23.62 11.82
C GLN A 406 31.89 23.79 13.33
N ASN A 407 31.80 25.05 13.76
CA ASN A 407 31.52 25.40 15.16
C ASN A 407 30.01 25.31 15.44
N TRP A 408 29.64 25.07 16.69
CA TRP A 408 28.23 25.00 17.12
C TRP A 408 27.41 26.22 16.69
N SER A 409 27.99 27.42 16.80
CA SER A 409 27.35 28.68 16.45
C SER A 409 26.96 28.82 14.98
N GLN A 410 27.57 28.02 14.08
CA GLN A 410 27.29 28.07 12.64
C GLN A 410 26.14 27.14 12.23
N LEU A 411 25.86 26.08 13.02
CA LEU A 411 24.87 25.08 12.63
C LEU A 411 23.45 25.62 12.42
N PRO A 412 22.93 26.62 13.18
CA PRO A 412 21.64 27.22 12.90
C PRO A 412 21.52 27.87 11.51
N LEU A 413 22.64 28.29 10.92
CA LEU A 413 22.68 28.91 9.59
C LEU A 413 22.81 27.88 8.46
N LEU A 414 23.36 26.70 8.76
CA LEU A 414 23.62 25.64 7.79
C LEU A 414 22.47 24.64 7.69
N LEU A 415 21.77 24.39 8.80
CA LEU A 415 20.74 23.35 8.86
C LEU A 415 19.39 23.84 8.32
N PRO A 416 18.72 23.08 7.45
CA PRO A 416 17.36 23.41 6.98
C PRO A 416 16.34 23.56 8.11
N LYS A 417 16.54 22.78 9.18
CA LYS A 417 15.77 22.85 10.42
C LYS A 417 16.70 22.60 11.59
N PHE A 418 16.83 23.60 12.47
CA PHE A 418 17.63 23.46 13.68
C PHE A 418 16.81 22.80 14.80
N ASP A 419 17.33 21.68 15.30
CA ASP A 419 16.87 20.98 16.49
C ASP A 419 18.12 20.49 17.20
N GLU A 420 18.39 21.02 18.40
CA GLU A 420 19.65 20.79 19.11
C GLU A 420 19.99 19.29 19.25
N VAL A 421 18.97 18.47 19.53
CA VAL A 421 19.14 17.03 19.78
C VAL A 421 19.75 16.33 18.58
N TYR A 422 19.35 16.72 17.37
CA TYR A 422 19.87 16.15 16.12
C TYR A 422 21.07 16.91 15.57
N ALA A 423 21.09 18.23 15.71
CA ALA A 423 22.13 19.11 15.20
C ALA A 423 23.52 18.73 15.74
N ARG A 424 23.59 18.43 17.04
CA ARG A 424 24.85 18.06 17.72
C ARG A 424 25.47 16.77 17.20
N SER A 425 24.69 15.85 16.65
CA SER A 425 25.15 14.49 16.28
C SER A 425 25.05 14.17 14.77
N TYR A 426 24.84 15.15 13.89
CA TYR A 426 24.86 14.90 12.44
C TYR A 426 26.25 14.51 11.92
N CYS A 427 27.34 15.05 12.47
CA CYS A 427 28.70 14.62 12.10
C CYS A 427 28.96 13.15 12.49
N PHE A 428 28.52 12.73 13.69
CA PHE A 428 28.48 11.33 14.09
C PHE A 428 27.66 10.50 13.08
N SER A 429 26.43 10.93 12.79
CA SER A 429 25.51 10.22 11.90
C SER A 429 26.08 10.05 10.50
N ALA A 430 26.76 11.05 9.96
CA ALA A 430 27.37 11.00 8.63
C ALA A 430 28.51 9.97 8.55
N ASN A 431 29.43 9.99 9.53
CA ASN A 431 30.49 8.97 9.61
C ASN A 431 29.93 7.57 9.91
N TYR A 432 28.84 7.49 10.68
CA TYR A 432 28.14 6.24 10.94
C TYR A 432 27.55 5.65 9.65
N ILE A 433 26.88 6.47 8.84
CA ILE A 433 26.36 6.05 7.52
C ILE A 433 27.49 5.61 6.60
N TYR A 434 28.62 6.35 6.57
CA TYR A 434 29.79 5.96 5.78
C TYR A 434 30.24 4.53 6.13
N HIS A 435 30.47 4.25 7.41
CA HIS A 435 30.95 2.93 7.84
C HIS A 435 29.89 1.84 7.64
N LEU A 436 28.63 2.15 7.93
CA LEU A 436 27.53 1.21 7.73
C LEU A 436 27.40 0.82 6.25
N PHE A 437 27.46 1.78 5.32
CA PHE A 437 27.25 1.51 3.90
C PHE A 437 28.50 0.95 3.23
N VAL A 438 29.66 1.58 3.43
CA VAL A 438 30.90 1.20 2.71
C VAL A 438 31.53 -0.04 3.34
N ASN A 439 31.70 -0.05 4.66
CA ASN A 439 32.37 -1.16 5.34
C ASN A 439 31.40 -2.29 5.74
N GLY A 440 30.18 -1.95 6.13
CA GLY A 440 29.13 -2.93 6.48
C GLY A 440 28.47 -3.52 5.25
N TYR A 441 27.63 -2.74 4.57
CA TYR A 441 26.80 -3.21 3.45
C TYR A 441 27.54 -3.38 2.13
N LYS A 442 28.84 -3.03 2.08
CA LYS A 442 29.76 -3.20 0.94
C LYS A 442 29.37 -2.37 -0.30
N PHE A 443 28.78 -1.18 -0.11
CA PHE A 443 28.68 -0.20 -1.18
C PHE A 443 30.07 0.30 -1.57
N THR A 444 30.32 0.41 -2.88
CA THR A 444 31.58 0.87 -3.46
C THR A 444 31.39 2.23 -4.10
N GLU A 445 32.47 2.86 -4.58
CA GLU A 445 32.37 4.10 -5.37
C GLU A 445 31.47 3.94 -6.61
N GLU A 446 31.39 2.73 -7.17
CA GLU A 446 30.56 2.41 -8.33
C GLU A 446 29.08 2.22 -7.96
N THR A 447 28.77 1.60 -6.82
CA THR A 447 27.38 1.30 -6.43
C THR A 447 26.74 2.38 -5.57
N TRP A 448 27.53 3.20 -4.88
CA TRP A 448 27.02 4.31 -4.05
C TRP A 448 26.13 5.30 -4.81
N PRO A 449 26.45 5.74 -6.04
CA PRO A 449 25.60 6.65 -6.81
C PRO A 449 24.21 6.08 -7.14
N HIS A 450 23.99 4.78 -6.97
CA HIS A 450 22.67 4.14 -7.16
C HIS A 450 21.81 4.14 -5.87
N ILE A 451 22.27 4.81 -4.80
CA ILE A 451 21.49 5.03 -3.58
C ILE A 451 20.76 6.37 -3.68
N HIS A 452 19.45 6.32 -3.54
CA HIS A 452 18.56 7.47 -3.55
C HIS A 452 18.16 7.83 -2.12
N PHE A 453 18.64 8.95 -1.62
CA PHE A 453 18.28 9.45 -0.30
C PHE A 453 16.96 10.22 -0.38
N GLU A 454 15.87 9.57 0.03
CA GLU A 454 14.51 10.08 -0.16
C GLU A 454 13.65 9.90 1.10
N LYS A 455 12.71 10.83 1.30
CA LYS A 455 11.75 10.79 2.40
C LYS A 455 10.34 10.50 1.93
N GLU A 456 9.98 11.04 0.78
CA GLU A 456 8.63 11.03 0.24
C GLU A 456 8.71 10.93 -1.29
N VAL A 457 7.80 10.18 -1.90
CA VAL A 457 7.61 10.16 -3.37
C VAL A 457 6.21 10.71 -3.65
N GLY A 458 6.16 11.82 -4.40
CA GLY A 458 4.94 12.61 -4.50
C GLY A 458 4.50 13.12 -3.12
N ASN A 459 3.28 12.76 -2.69
CA ASN A 459 2.73 13.15 -1.39
C ASN A 459 2.75 12.00 -0.36
N SER A 460 3.39 10.88 -0.67
CA SER A 460 3.40 9.68 0.16
C SER A 460 4.75 9.50 0.85
N SER A 461 4.73 9.18 2.13
CA SER A 461 5.95 8.99 2.92
C SER A 461 6.54 7.60 2.65
N ILE A 462 7.87 7.52 2.52
CA ILE A 462 8.57 6.23 2.48
C ILE A 462 8.73 5.75 3.93
N ALA A 463 7.85 4.84 4.35
CA ALA A 463 7.85 4.19 5.66
C ALA A 463 7.23 2.79 5.53
N TRP A 464 7.54 1.89 6.46
CA TRP A 464 7.01 0.51 6.42
C TRP A 464 5.47 0.46 6.48
N SER A 465 4.80 1.49 7.02
CA SER A 465 3.36 1.49 7.23
C SER A 465 2.52 1.34 5.95
N LEU A 466 2.97 1.87 4.80
CA LEU A 466 2.29 1.70 3.51
C LEU A 466 2.42 0.26 2.99
N GLY A 467 3.59 -0.34 3.08
CA GLY A 467 3.83 -1.73 2.71
C GLY A 467 3.05 -2.71 3.57
N TYR A 468 2.93 -2.43 4.88
CA TYR A 468 2.01 -3.16 5.75
C TYR A 468 0.56 -3.03 5.27
N MET A 469 0.10 -1.81 4.94
CA MET A 469 -1.26 -1.61 4.44
C MET A 469 -1.50 -2.36 3.13
N LEU A 470 -0.56 -2.34 2.18
CA LEU A 470 -0.64 -3.12 0.93
C LEU A 470 -0.77 -4.62 1.22
N SER A 471 0.07 -5.16 2.11
CA SER A 471 -0.02 -6.56 2.54
C SER A 471 -1.39 -6.87 3.19
N LEU A 472 -1.90 -5.98 4.05
CA LEU A 472 -3.21 -6.11 4.67
C LEU A 472 -4.34 -6.10 3.63
N THR A 473 -4.22 -5.33 2.55
CA THR A 473 -5.24 -5.33 1.50
C THR A 473 -5.40 -6.70 0.85
N ASN A 474 -4.38 -7.56 0.80
CA ASN A 474 -4.54 -8.92 0.28
C ASN A 474 -5.50 -9.79 1.12
N GLN A 475 -5.67 -9.44 2.40
CA GLN A 475 -6.55 -10.16 3.33
C GLN A 475 -7.99 -9.65 3.30
N ILE A 476 -8.21 -8.47 2.71
CA ILE A 476 -9.54 -7.87 2.56
C ILE A 476 -10.12 -8.37 1.23
N PRO A 477 -11.36 -8.89 1.16
CA PRO A 477 -11.95 -9.27 -0.13
C PRO A 477 -12.10 -8.05 -1.07
N ALA A 478 -11.88 -8.27 -2.36
CA ALA A 478 -12.22 -7.29 -3.40
C ALA A 478 -13.74 -7.18 -3.52
N GLU A 479 -14.25 -5.97 -3.70
CA GLU A 479 -15.68 -5.77 -3.96
C GLU A 479 -15.92 -5.65 -5.47
N SER A 480 -16.93 -6.36 -5.96
CA SER A 480 -17.35 -6.28 -7.34
C SER A 480 -18.15 -5.00 -7.57
N PRO A 481 -18.00 -4.32 -8.71
CA PRO A 481 -18.86 -3.21 -9.07
C PRO A 481 -20.35 -3.59 -9.00
N LEU A 482 -21.16 -2.66 -8.52
CA LEU A 482 -22.62 -2.85 -8.52
C LEU A 482 -23.14 -2.57 -9.92
N ILE A 483 -23.73 -3.58 -10.55
CA ILE A 483 -24.35 -3.45 -11.86
C ILE A 483 -25.81 -3.06 -11.66
N ARG A 484 -26.11 -1.79 -11.92
CA ARG A 484 -27.49 -1.29 -11.92
C ARG A 484 -28.09 -1.51 -13.31
N LEU A 485 -29.03 -2.45 -13.37
CA LEU A 485 -29.80 -2.73 -14.58
C LEU A 485 -30.86 -1.63 -14.79
N PRO A 486 -31.08 -1.20 -16.04
CA PRO A 486 -32.08 -0.17 -16.35
C PRO A 486 -33.52 -0.66 -16.11
N ILE A 487 -33.76 -1.98 -16.21
CA ILE A 487 -35.04 -2.62 -15.89
C ILE A 487 -34.80 -3.64 -14.77
N GLU A 488 -35.62 -3.60 -13.72
CA GLU A 488 -35.54 -4.57 -12.62
C GLU A 488 -35.66 -6.01 -13.14
N PRO A 489 -34.86 -6.97 -12.64
CA PRO A 489 -34.84 -8.34 -13.15
C PRO A 489 -36.22 -9.01 -13.26
N PRO A 490 -37.15 -8.89 -12.27
CA PRO A 490 -38.48 -9.50 -12.37
C PRO A 490 -39.32 -8.88 -13.49
N VAL A 491 -39.23 -7.56 -13.67
CA VAL A 491 -39.97 -6.82 -14.71
C VAL A 491 -39.42 -7.17 -16.09
N PHE A 492 -38.10 -7.25 -16.23
CA PHE A 492 -37.47 -7.65 -17.48
C PHE A 492 -37.87 -9.07 -17.88
N VAL A 493 -37.75 -10.04 -16.97
CA VAL A 493 -38.12 -11.44 -17.24
C VAL A 493 -39.61 -11.57 -17.53
N GLY A 494 -40.47 -10.89 -16.76
CA GLY A 494 -41.92 -10.88 -17.00
C GLY A 494 -42.30 -10.31 -18.37
N THR A 495 -41.67 -9.21 -18.76
CA THR A 495 -41.89 -8.57 -20.08
C THR A 495 -41.39 -9.48 -21.21
N LEU A 496 -40.20 -10.07 -21.06
CA LEU A 496 -39.63 -11.01 -22.03
C LEU A 496 -40.56 -12.22 -22.23
N ALA A 497 -41.02 -12.82 -21.13
CA ALA A 497 -41.92 -13.97 -21.17
C ALA A 497 -43.26 -13.64 -21.84
N PHE A 498 -43.87 -12.50 -21.50
CA PHE A 498 -45.14 -12.06 -22.07
C PHE A 498 -45.05 -11.86 -23.59
N PHE A 499 -44.08 -11.09 -24.07
CA PHE A 499 -43.95 -10.82 -25.51
C PHE A 499 -43.45 -12.03 -26.30
N THR A 500 -42.69 -12.92 -25.69
CA THR A 500 -42.32 -14.21 -26.31
C THR A 500 -43.55 -15.09 -26.47
N ALA A 501 -44.40 -15.21 -25.45
CA ALA A 501 -45.66 -15.95 -25.54
C ALA A 501 -46.60 -15.34 -26.59
N ALA A 502 -46.73 -14.01 -26.62
CA ALA A 502 -47.54 -13.31 -27.62
C ALA A 502 -47.04 -13.56 -29.05
N ALA A 503 -45.71 -13.51 -29.28
CA ALA A 503 -45.11 -13.81 -30.57
C ALA A 503 -45.35 -15.26 -31.00
N LEU A 504 -45.18 -16.24 -30.10
CA LEU A 504 -45.44 -17.66 -30.37
C LEU A 504 -46.92 -17.92 -30.70
N LEU A 505 -47.84 -17.31 -29.96
CA LEU A 505 -49.27 -17.41 -30.24
C LEU A 505 -49.62 -16.80 -31.60
N CYS A 506 -49.04 -15.66 -31.95
CA CYS A 506 -49.23 -15.05 -33.28
C CYS A 506 -48.67 -15.93 -34.39
N LEU A 507 -47.48 -16.53 -34.21
CA LEU A 507 -46.89 -17.46 -35.18
C LEU A 507 -47.75 -18.73 -35.36
N ALA A 508 -48.23 -19.32 -34.25
CA ALA A 508 -49.12 -20.47 -34.29
C ALA A 508 -50.44 -20.14 -35.01
N PHE A 509 -51.01 -18.96 -34.74
CA PHE A 509 -52.22 -18.48 -35.42
C PHE A 509 -52.00 -18.23 -36.91
N LEU A 510 -50.88 -17.62 -37.31
CA LEU A 510 -50.52 -17.43 -38.71
C LEU A 510 -50.28 -18.76 -39.44
N ALA A 511 -49.62 -19.72 -38.79
CA ALA A 511 -49.44 -21.08 -39.32
C ALA A 511 -50.79 -21.79 -39.48
N TYR A 512 -51.69 -21.65 -38.50
CA TYR A 512 -53.06 -22.15 -38.58
C TYR A 512 -53.81 -21.56 -39.78
N LEU A 513 -53.80 -20.24 -39.96
CA LEU A 513 -54.43 -19.56 -41.10
C LEU A 513 -53.83 -19.98 -42.45
N CYS A 514 -52.51 -20.19 -42.51
CA CYS A 514 -51.83 -20.72 -43.70
C CYS A 514 -52.28 -22.17 -44.00
N SER A 515 -52.43 -23.01 -42.97
CA SER A 515 -52.90 -24.38 -43.12
C SER A 515 -54.37 -24.45 -43.55
N ALA A 516 -55.22 -23.58 -42.99
CA ALA A 516 -56.65 -23.49 -43.29
C ALA A 516 -56.89 -22.98 -44.72
N SER A 517 -56.14 -21.94 -45.14
CA SER A 517 -56.20 -21.44 -46.52
C SER A 517 -55.70 -22.47 -47.54
N ARG A 518 -54.63 -23.22 -47.25
CA ARG A 518 -54.17 -24.35 -48.09
C ARG A 518 -55.22 -25.46 -48.21
N LYS A 519 -55.86 -25.85 -47.10
CA LYS A 519 -56.95 -26.84 -47.11
C LYS A 519 -58.15 -26.35 -47.93
N LYS A 520 -58.53 -25.08 -47.79
CA LYS A 520 -59.64 -24.48 -48.56
C LYS A 520 -59.32 -24.40 -50.07
N ARG A 521 -58.10 -24.01 -50.45
CA ARG A 521 -57.65 -23.95 -51.85
C ARG A 521 -57.57 -25.34 -52.50
N ARG A 522 -57.22 -26.38 -51.73
CA ARG A 522 -57.30 -27.79 -52.15
C ARG A 522 -58.74 -28.26 -52.36
N SER A 523 -59.67 -27.81 -51.51
CA SER A 523 -61.09 -28.11 -51.64
C SER A 523 -61.73 -27.40 -52.83
N GLU A 524 -61.35 -26.16 -53.12
CA GLU A 524 -61.81 -25.42 -54.31
C GLU A 524 -61.28 -26.04 -55.61
N HIS A 525 -60.01 -26.45 -55.66
CA HIS A 525 -59.45 -27.21 -56.81
C HIS A 525 -60.09 -28.59 -57.01
N ALA A 526 -60.52 -29.27 -55.94
CA ALA A 526 -61.25 -30.53 -56.04
C ALA A 526 -62.70 -30.34 -56.53
N PHE A 527 -63.29 -29.16 -56.30
CA PHE A 527 -64.62 -28.80 -56.79
C PHE A 527 -64.59 -28.37 -58.26
N ASP A 528 -63.59 -27.59 -58.70
CA ASP A 528 -63.44 -27.20 -60.11
C ASP A 528 -63.17 -28.42 -61.02
N HIS A 529 -62.43 -29.43 -60.54
CA HIS A 529 -62.25 -30.69 -61.28
C HIS A 529 -63.51 -31.57 -61.34
N ALA A 530 -64.49 -31.36 -60.46
CA ALA A 530 -65.76 -32.08 -60.51
C ALA A 530 -66.78 -31.43 -61.45
N VAL A 531 -66.62 -30.15 -61.79
CA VAL A 531 -67.55 -29.40 -62.68
C VAL A 531 -67.17 -29.50 -64.16
N ASP A 532 -65.91 -29.80 -64.50
CA ASP A 532 -65.46 -30.07 -65.87
C ASP A 532 -65.67 -31.55 -66.32
N SER A 533 -66.43 -32.34 -65.55
CA SER A 533 -66.66 -33.78 -65.79
C SER A 533 -68.09 -34.15 -66.22
N ASP A 534 -68.97 -33.17 -66.51
CA ASP A 534 -70.31 -33.41 -67.05
C ASP A 534 -70.39 -33.18 -68.57
#